data_AF-A0A4R4YPG6-F1
#
_entry.id   AF-A0A4R4YPG6-F1
#
_cell.length_a   1.000
_cell.length_b   1.000
_cell.length_c   1.000
_cell.angle_alpha   90.00
_cell.angle_beta   90.00
_cell.angle_gamma   90.00
#
_symmetry.space_group_name_H-M   'P 1'
#
loop_
_entity.id
_entity.type
_entity.pdbx_description
1 polymer ?
#
loop_
_entity_poly.entity_id
_entity_poly.type
_entity_poly.pdbx_seq_one_letter_code
_entity_poly.pdbx_strand_id
1 'polypeptide(L)'
;MGAVYYGFESLTSVASYKTRFENGEALSEAFIIVHEGADPEVDRVVHEKDAGGRTTFIGVPDEGAAAGVAGEMAGELQLIELYGGEGPEGAEPVIRAVNESVPVGVTGYRR
;
A
#
# COMPACT_ATOMS: atom_id res chain seq x y z
N MET A 1 9.91 7.71 17.02
CA MET A 1 8.99 8.51 16.19
C MET A 1 9.00 7.89 14.81
N GLY A 2 7.86 7.41 14.33
CA GLY A 2 7.68 6.96 12.95
C GLY A 2 6.80 7.96 12.22
N ALA A 3 6.99 8.12 10.92
CA ALA A 3 6.16 8.94 10.06
C ALA A 3 5.74 8.14 8.84
N VAL A 4 4.54 8.42 8.34
CA VAL A 4 4.09 7.95 7.03
C VAL A 4 4.35 9.08 6.04
N TYR A 5 5.05 8.76 4.96
CA TYR A 5 5.37 9.67 3.87
C TYR A 5 4.52 9.30 2.66
N TYR A 6 4.11 10.30 1.89
CA TYR A 6 3.46 10.10 0.60
C TYR A 6 4.26 10.84 -0.46
N GLY A 7 4.44 10.21 -1.62
CA GLY A 7 4.92 10.88 -2.81
C GLY A 7 4.01 12.03 -3.21
N PHE A 8 4.53 13.01 -3.96
CA PHE A 8 3.73 14.15 -4.40
C PHE A 8 2.54 13.70 -5.27
N GLU A 9 2.77 12.66 -6.06
CA GLU A 9 1.82 11.93 -6.91
C GLU A 9 0.65 11.36 -6.11
N SER A 10 0.85 11.07 -4.82
CA SER A 10 -0.17 10.48 -3.94
C SER A 10 -0.99 11.52 -3.16
N LEU A 11 -0.64 12.81 -3.16
CA LEU A 11 -1.26 13.78 -2.24
C LEU A 11 -2.76 14.00 -2.47
N THR A 12 -3.19 14.11 -3.73
CA THR A 12 -4.61 14.29 -4.06
C THR A 12 -5.41 13.01 -3.80
N SER A 13 -4.85 11.86 -4.17
CA SER A 13 -5.53 10.57 -4.02
C SER A 13 -5.62 10.12 -2.57
N VAL A 14 -4.59 10.37 -1.74
CA VAL A 14 -4.65 10.09 -0.30
C VAL A 14 -5.62 11.04 0.43
N ALA A 15 -5.71 12.31 0.03
CA ALA A 15 -6.73 13.22 0.57
C ALA A 15 -8.16 12.73 0.23
N SER A 16 -8.34 12.20 -0.98
CA SER A 16 -9.60 11.58 -1.39
C SER A 16 -9.90 10.31 -0.57
N TYR A 17 -8.92 9.42 -0.36
CA TYR A 17 -9.05 8.25 0.52
C TYR A 17 -9.49 8.66 1.93
N LYS A 18 -8.81 9.64 2.54
CA LYS A 18 -9.14 10.16 3.87
C LYS A 18 -10.58 10.67 3.95
N THR A 19 -11.03 11.40 2.93
CA THR A 19 -12.39 11.94 2.88
C THR A 19 -13.43 10.82 2.88
N ARG A 20 -13.22 9.78 2.06
CA ARG A 20 -14.10 8.59 2.02
C ARG A 20 -14.12 7.85 3.35
N PHE A 21 -12.95 7.71 3.99
CA PHE A 21 -12.83 7.11 5.33
C PHE A 21 -13.65 7.89 6.37
N GLU A 22 -13.53 9.22 6.40
CA GLU A 22 -14.29 10.08 7.31
C GLU A 22 -15.80 10.03 7.08
N ASN A 23 -16.22 9.77 5.84
CA ASN A 23 -17.62 9.56 5.48
C ASN A 23 -18.14 8.16 5.84
N GLY A 24 -17.30 7.27 6.37
CA GLY A 24 -17.66 5.89 6.71
C GLY A 24 -17.84 4.98 5.50
N GLU A 25 -17.25 5.32 4.35
CA GLU A 25 -17.25 4.45 3.19
C GLU A 25 -16.45 3.17 3.45
N ALA A 26 -16.90 2.08 2.85
CA ALA A 26 -16.20 0.80 2.90
C ALA A 26 -15.07 0.79 1.86
N LEU A 27 -13.83 0.78 2.33
CA LEU A 27 -12.62 0.95 1.49
C LEU A 27 -11.89 -0.37 1.29
N SER A 28 -11.14 -0.47 0.19
CA SER A 28 -10.18 -1.53 -0.04
C SER A 28 -8.75 -0.98 0.01
N GLU A 29 -7.90 -1.60 0.80
CA GLU A 29 -6.50 -1.20 0.91
C GLU A 29 -5.56 -2.40 1.07
N ALA A 30 -4.32 -2.21 0.65
CA ALA A 30 -3.27 -3.21 0.78
C ALA A 30 -2.14 -2.70 1.70
N PHE A 31 -1.75 -3.55 2.64
CA PHE A 31 -0.58 -3.39 3.50
C PHE A 31 0.48 -4.33 2.98
N ILE A 32 1.44 -3.78 2.23
CA ILE A 32 2.53 -4.55 1.63
C ILE A 32 3.75 -4.44 2.55
N ILE A 33 4.22 -5.57 3.05
CA ILE A 33 5.34 -5.64 4.00
C ILE A 33 6.55 -6.26 3.30
N VAL A 34 7.56 -5.43 3.03
CA VAL A 34 8.85 -5.87 2.50
C VAL A 34 9.63 -6.55 3.62
N HIS A 35 9.91 -7.84 3.45
CA HIS A 35 10.72 -8.63 4.36
C HIS A 35 11.40 -9.77 3.59
N GLU A 36 12.73 -9.86 3.71
CA GLU A 36 13.51 -10.92 3.07
C GLU A 36 12.93 -12.31 3.39
N GLY A 37 12.77 -13.13 2.36
CA GLY A 37 12.26 -14.50 2.47
C GLY A 37 10.75 -14.67 2.53
N ALA A 38 9.97 -13.57 2.53
CA ALA A 38 8.51 -13.65 2.41
C ALA A 38 8.08 -14.14 1.01
N ASP A 39 6.95 -14.83 0.95
CA ASP A 39 6.33 -15.31 -0.28
C ASP A 39 4.92 -14.70 -0.42
N PRO A 40 4.66 -13.85 -1.43
CA PRO A 40 3.37 -13.16 -1.57
C PRO A 40 2.17 -14.08 -1.81
N GLU A 41 2.39 -15.33 -2.23
CA GLU A 41 1.34 -16.32 -2.43
C GLU A 41 0.99 -17.06 -1.14
N VAL A 42 1.91 -17.10 -0.16
CA VAL A 42 1.73 -17.80 1.12
C VAL A 42 1.47 -16.81 2.26
N ASP A 43 2.23 -15.73 2.32
CA ASP A 43 2.20 -14.70 3.36
C ASP A 43 1.15 -13.63 3.05
N ARG A 44 -0.08 -14.07 2.78
CA ARG A 44 -1.21 -13.22 2.41
C ARG A 44 -2.42 -13.48 3.30
N VAL A 45 -2.97 -12.41 3.87
CA VAL A 45 -4.21 -12.45 4.67
C VAL A 45 -5.17 -11.40 4.15
N VAL A 46 -6.41 -11.82 3.87
CA VAL A 46 -7.49 -10.92 3.45
C VAL A 46 -8.52 -10.82 4.57
N HIS A 47 -8.85 -9.59 4.97
CA HIS A 47 -9.95 -9.29 5.85
C HIS A 47 -11.06 -8.59 5.06
N GLU A 48 -12.16 -9.31 4.82
CA GLU A 48 -13.37 -8.75 4.22
C GLU A 48 -14.14 -7.94 5.27
N LYS A 49 -14.61 -6.74 4.89
CA LYS A 49 -15.34 -5.84 5.80
C LYS A 49 -16.84 -6.00 5.60
N ASP A 50 -17.60 -5.95 6.69
CA ASP A 50 -19.06 -6.17 6.68
C ASP A 50 -19.82 -5.20 5.74
N ALA A 51 -19.35 -3.97 5.62
CA ALA A 51 -19.93 -2.94 4.76
C ALA A 51 -19.45 -3.01 3.29
N GLY A 52 -18.65 -4.01 2.94
CA GLY A 52 -17.96 -4.13 1.65
C GLY A 52 -16.50 -3.64 1.69
N GLY A 53 -15.74 -3.99 0.65
CA GLY A 53 -14.30 -3.72 0.61
C GLY A 53 -13.49 -4.66 1.50
N ARG A 54 -12.15 -4.53 1.43
CA ARG A 54 -11.24 -5.46 2.10
C ARG A 54 -9.91 -4.84 2.49
N THR A 55 -9.32 -5.34 3.56
CA THR A 55 -7.94 -5.05 3.91
C THR A 55 -7.09 -6.28 3.59
N THR A 56 -6.09 -6.12 2.72
CA THR A 56 -5.18 -7.22 2.37
C THR A 56 -3.79 -6.96 2.95
N PHE A 57 -3.26 -7.89 3.73
CA PHE A 57 -1.89 -7.90 4.21
C PHE A 57 -1.07 -8.86 3.37
N ILE A 58 0.07 -8.44 2.85
CA ILE A 58 0.91 -9.25 1.95
C ILE A 58 2.38 -9.06 2.31
N GLY A 59 3.06 -10.14 2.66
CA GLY A 59 4.52 -10.19 2.74
C GLY A 59 5.14 -10.31 1.35
N VAL A 60 6.18 -9.53 1.07
CA VAL A 60 6.92 -9.58 -0.20
C VAL A 60 8.42 -9.60 0.08
N PRO A 61 9.24 -10.30 -0.73
CA PRO A 61 10.66 -10.45 -0.46
C PRO A 61 11.47 -9.17 -0.65
N ASP A 62 11.01 -8.28 -1.54
CA ASP A 62 11.69 -7.05 -1.94
C ASP A 62 10.70 -6.03 -2.56
N GLU A 63 11.17 -4.81 -2.83
CA GLU A 63 10.39 -3.74 -3.44
C GLU A 63 9.95 -4.03 -4.88
N GLY A 64 10.69 -4.90 -5.60
CA GLY A 64 10.32 -5.32 -6.94
C GLY A 64 9.07 -6.20 -6.92
N ALA A 65 9.03 -7.17 -6.00
CA ALA A 65 7.84 -7.97 -5.72
C ALA A 65 6.68 -7.11 -5.17
N ALA A 66 6.98 -6.12 -4.32
CA ALA A 66 5.99 -5.14 -3.88
C ALA A 66 5.31 -4.43 -5.06
N ALA A 67 6.10 -3.99 -6.04
CA ALA A 67 5.61 -3.33 -7.24
C ALA A 67 4.76 -4.27 -8.12
N GLY A 68 5.18 -5.52 -8.27
CA GLY A 68 4.41 -6.55 -9.00
C GLY A 68 3.02 -6.75 -8.40
N VAL A 69 2.96 -7.05 -7.09
CA VAL A 69 1.70 -7.24 -6.36
C VAL A 69 0.82 -5.99 -6.41
N ALA A 70 1.41 -4.81 -6.22
CA ALA A 70 0.66 -3.55 -6.27
C ALA A 70 0.05 -3.30 -7.66
N GLY A 71 0.79 -3.56 -8.73
CA GLY A 71 0.32 -3.40 -10.10
C GLY A 71 -0.86 -4.32 -10.43
N GLU A 72 -0.82 -5.58 -9.98
CA GLU A 72 -1.92 -6.54 -10.15
C GLU A 72 -3.20 -6.09 -9.44
N MET A 73 -3.06 -5.49 -8.25
CA MET A 73 -4.19 -5.09 -7.42
C MET A 73 -4.68 -3.66 -7.66
N ALA A 74 -3.97 -2.86 -8.48
CA ALA A 74 -4.19 -1.41 -8.59
C ALA A 74 -5.65 -1.02 -8.87
N GLY A 75 -6.36 -1.80 -9.72
CA GLY A 75 -7.76 -1.54 -10.06
C GLY A 75 -8.76 -1.77 -8.93
N GLU A 76 -8.34 -2.40 -7.83
CA GLU A 76 -9.18 -2.80 -6.71
C GLU A 76 -8.95 -2.00 -5.43
N LEU A 77 -7.89 -1.18 -5.40
CA LEU A 77 -7.41 -0.53 -4.19
C LEU A 77 -7.68 0.96 -4.18
N GLN A 78 -7.91 1.51 -2.99
CA GLN A 78 -7.98 2.93 -2.74
C GLN A 78 -6.76 3.46 -1.95
N LEU A 79 -5.92 2.58 -1.42
CA LEU A 79 -4.68 2.91 -0.72
C LEU A 79 -3.73 1.71 -0.71
N ILE A 80 -2.43 1.99 -0.82
CA ILE A 80 -1.35 1.07 -0.49
C ILE A 80 -0.52 1.69 0.64
N GLU A 81 -0.24 0.90 1.67
CA GLU A 81 0.76 1.22 2.68
C GLU A 81 1.93 0.25 2.55
N LEU A 82 3.11 0.80 2.25
CA LEU A 82 4.36 0.08 2.06
C LEU A 82 5.21 0.15 3.33
N TYR A 83 5.48 -1.01 3.90
CA TYR A 83 6.30 -1.21 5.10
C TYR A 83 7.59 -1.92 4.74
N GLY A 84 8.64 -1.68 5.54
CA GLY A 84 9.90 -2.43 5.44
C GLY A 84 10.87 -1.96 4.35
N GLY A 85 10.42 -1.15 3.39
CA GLY A 85 11.28 -0.60 2.34
C GLY A 85 12.26 0.49 2.80
N GLU A 86 13.21 0.82 1.94
CA GLU A 86 14.28 1.81 2.18
C GLU A 86 13.80 3.29 2.11
N GLY A 87 12.70 3.62 2.78
CA GLY A 87 12.16 4.99 2.78
C GLY A 87 11.50 5.37 1.44
N PRO A 88 11.39 6.67 1.12
CA PRO A 88 10.67 7.15 -0.06
C PRO A 88 11.16 6.56 -1.39
N GLU A 89 12.47 6.35 -1.53
CA GLU A 89 13.09 5.75 -2.72
C GLU A 89 12.59 4.33 -2.98
N GLY A 90 12.37 3.54 -1.92
CA GLY A 90 11.83 2.18 -2.02
C GLY A 90 10.39 2.11 -2.52
N ALA A 91 9.65 3.22 -2.49
CA ALA A 91 8.27 3.27 -3.00
C ALA A 91 8.14 3.72 -4.46
N GLU A 92 9.20 4.27 -5.06
CA GLU A 92 9.16 4.69 -6.46
C GLU A 92 8.70 3.56 -7.40
N PRO A 93 9.20 2.31 -7.30
CA PRO A 93 8.75 1.22 -8.17
C PRO A 93 7.26 0.91 -7.99
N VAL A 94 6.74 1.01 -6.76
CA VAL A 94 5.34 0.73 -6.42
C VAL A 94 4.43 1.82 -6.97
N ILE A 95 4.79 3.10 -6.81
CA ILE A 95 4.05 4.24 -7.36
C ILE A 95 3.95 4.14 -8.88
N ARG A 96 5.07 3.78 -9.55
CA ARG A 96 5.10 3.58 -11.01
C ARG A 96 4.23 2.39 -11.43
N ALA A 97 4.27 1.28 -10.71
CA ALA A 97 3.50 0.08 -11.04
C ALA A 97 1.98 0.30 -10.99
N VAL A 98 1.50 1.15 -10.08
CA VAL A 98 0.08 1.53 -10.02
C VAL A 98 -0.27 2.71 -10.92
N ASN A 99 0.68 3.21 -11.73
CA ASN A 99 0.51 4.35 -12.62
C ASN A 99 -0.14 5.55 -11.91
N GLU A 100 0.30 5.82 -10.68
CA GLU A 100 -0.20 6.91 -9.82
C GLU A 100 -1.71 6.85 -9.48
N SER A 101 -2.40 5.76 -9.83
CA SER A 101 -3.85 5.62 -9.66
C SER A 101 -4.28 5.29 -8.22
N VAL A 102 -3.36 4.76 -7.42
CA VAL A 102 -3.55 4.41 -6.01
C VAL A 102 -2.49 5.16 -5.19
N PRO A 103 -2.87 5.88 -4.11
CA PRO A 103 -1.88 6.53 -3.25
C PRO A 103 -1.02 5.49 -2.54
N VAL A 104 0.28 5.74 -2.46
CA VAL A 104 1.25 4.87 -1.77
C VAL A 104 1.82 5.61 -0.57
N GLY A 105 1.47 5.16 0.62
CA GLY A 105 2.07 5.56 1.88
C GLY A 105 3.30 4.72 2.19
N VAL A 106 4.32 5.32 2.77
CA VAL A 106 5.57 4.63 3.13
C VAL A 106 5.90 4.93 4.56
N THR A 107 6.13 3.89 5.36
CA THR A 107 6.64 4.10 6.71
C THR A 107 8.13 4.40 6.68
N GLY A 108 8.54 5.55 7.21
CA GLY A 108 9.93 5.81 7.54
C GLY A 108 10.13 5.84 9.06
N TYR A 109 11.16 5.13 9.52
CA TYR A 109 11.62 5.18 10.90
C TYR A 109 13.11 5.50 10.94
N ARG A 110 13.51 6.31 11.92
CA ARG A 110 14.93 6.51 12.21
C ARG A 110 15.44 5.24 12.90
N ARG A 111 16.40 4.55 12.28
CA ARG A 111 17.18 3.50 12.97
C ARG A 111 17.93 4.08 14.17
#